data_AF-A0A4U9HKS3-F1
#
_entry.id   AF-A0A4U9HKS3-F1
#
_cell.length_a   1.000
_cell.length_b   1.000
_cell.length_c   1.000
_cell.angle_alpha   90.00
_cell.angle_beta   90.00
_cell.angle_gamma   90.00
#
_symmetry.space_group_name_H-M   'P 1'
#
loop_
_entity.id
_entity.type
_entity.pdbx_description
1 polymer ?
#
loop_
_entity_poly.entity_id
_entity_poly.type
_entity_poly.pdbx_seq_one_letter_code
_entity_poly.pdbx_strand_id
1 'polypeptide(L)'
;MLYQLGVIFFLALLLMACVRRIAVKLALVDKPSARKQHQGHIPLSGGIAIYLSVVLFSLWQPDGIPHMATYLCCVTGLAAAGRAGRPF
;
A
#
# COMPACT_ATOMS: atom_id res chain seq x y z
N MET A 1 -14.51 5.96 16.90
CA MET A 1 -14.81 5.02 15.79
C MET A 1 -15.04 5.76 14.47
N LEU A 2 -16.18 6.41 14.22
CA LEU A 2 -16.45 7.03 12.91
C LEU A 2 -15.45 8.15 12.53
N TYR A 3 -15.09 9.01 13.48
CA TYR A 3 -14.08 10.06 13.28
C TYR A 3 -12.72 9.48 12.85
N GLN A 4 -12.22 8.46 13.54
CA GLN A 4 -10.93 7.84 13.23
C GLN A 4 -10.96 7.20 11.83
N LEU A 5 -12.04 6.47 11.51
CA LEU A 5 -12.22 5.86 10.18
C LEU A 5 -12.27 6.93 9.08
N GLY A 6 -12.96 8.05 9.31
CA GLY A 6 -12.98 9.18 8.40
C GLY A 6 -11.59 9.77 8.17
N VAL A 7 -10.84 10.03 9.23
CA VAL A 7 -9.47 10.56 9.13
C VAL A 7 -8.57 9.60 8.36
N ILE A 8 -8.62 8.30 8.65
CA ILE A 8 -7.80 7.28 7.98
C ILE A 8 -8.18 7.14 6.51
N PHE A 9 -9.46 7.26 6.18
CA PHE A 9 -9.91 7.24 4.78
C PHE A 9 -9.33 8.41 3.99
N PHE A 10 -9.45 9.64 4.50
CA PHE A 10 -8.85 10.81 3.83
C PHE A 10 -7.33 10.74 3.80
N LEU A 11 -6.69 10.23 4.86
CA LEU A 11 -5.25 10.01 4.91
C LEU A 11 -4.80 8.98 3.88
N ALA A 12 -5.56 7.89 3.67
CA ALA A 12 -5.29 6.89 2.66
C ALA A 12 -5.38 7.49 1.24
N LEU A 13 -6.35 8.37 0.99
CA LEU A 13 -6.46 9.10 -0.29
C LEU A 13 -5.24 10.01 -0.53
N LEU A 14 -4.81 10.76 0.49
CA LEU A 14 -3.62 11.61 0.42
C LEU A 14 -2.35 10.77 0.21
N LEU A 15 -2.19 9.69 0.97
CA LEU A 15 -1.08 8.75 0.83
C LEU A 15 -1.04 8.14 -0.57
N MET A 16 -2.18 7.76 -1.14
CA MET A 16 -2.24 7.22 -2.50
C MET A 16 -1.70 8.22 -3.53
N ALA A 17 -2.05 9.51 -3.40
CA ALA A 17 -1.51 10.56 -4.27
C ALA A 17 0.00 10.76 -4.09
N CYS A 18 0.50 10.74 -2.85
CA CYS A 18 1.92 10.87 -2.53
C CYS A 18 2.75 9.68 -3.02
N VAL A 19 2.33 8.45 -2.67
CA VAL A 19 3.01 7.21 -3.04
C VAL A 19 3.01 7.03 -4.56
N ARG A 20 1.96 7.45 -5.27
CA ARG A 20 1.96 7.47 -6.74
C ARG A 20 3.14 8.25 -7.31
N ARG A 21 3.40 9.47 -6.81
CA ARG A 21 4.53 10.29 -7.28
C ARG A 21 5.88 9.65 -6.95
N ILE A 22 6.01 9.08 -5.77
CA ILE A 22 7.24 8.39 -5.32
C ILE A 22 7.47 7.13 -6.16
N ALA A 23 6.43 6.34 -6.44
CA ALA A 23 6.53 5.11 -7.22
C ALA A 23 7.02 5.39 -8.66
N VAL A 24 6.57 6.48 -9.28
CA VAL A 24 7.08 6.90 -10.59
C VAL A 24 8.56 7.28 -10.50
N LYS A 25 8.96 8.06 -9.48
CA LYS A 25 10.37 8.46 -9.28
C LYS A 25 11.31 7.28 -9.03
N LEU A 26 10.84 6.25 -8.32
CA LEU A 26 11.62 5.04 -8.02
C LEU A 26 11.51 3.98 -9.12
N ALA A 27 10.88 4.28 -10.26
CA ALA A 27 10.57 3.32 -11.32
C ALA A 27 9.83 2.05 -10.83
N LEU A 28 9.07 2.16 -9.73
CA LEU A 28 8.11 1.15 -9.27
C LEU A 28 6.85 1.22 -10.14
N VAL A 29 7.03 0.96 -11.43
CA VAL A 29 5.99 1.02 -12.45
C VAL A 29 5.85 -0.33 -13.12
N ASP A 30 4.62 -0.75 -13.34
CA ASP A 30 4.30 -1.90 -14.18
C ASP A 30 4.62 -1.52 -15.63
N LYS A 31 5.47 -2.32 -16.26
CA LYS A 31 5.85 -2.15 -17.67
C LYS A 31 4.92 -3.01 -18.53
N PRO A 32 4.58 -2.53 -19.74
CA PRO A 32 3.79 -3.34 -20.67
C PRO A 32 4.55 -4.63 -21.03
N SER A 33 3.82 -5.74 -21.12
CA SER A 33 4.34 -7.04 -21.54
C SER A 33 3.36 -7.69 -22.50
N ALA A 34 3.75 -8.80 -23.15
CA ALA A 34 2.87 -9.55 -24.06
C ALA A 34 1.50 -9.92 -23.42
N ARG A 35 1.46 -10.03 -22.08
CA ARG A 35 0.24 -10.27 -21.30
C ARG A 35 -0.45 -8.99 -20.82
N LYS A 36 0.29 -7.89 -20.58
CA LYS A 36 -0.25 -6.63 -20.03
C LYS A 36 -0.21 -5.53 -21.07
N GLN A 37 -1.30 -5.40 -21.83
CA GLN A 37 -1.48 -4.39 -22.87
C GLN A 37 -2.06 -3.09 -22.28
N HIS A 38 -1.29 -2.39 -21.45
CA HIS A 38 -1.64 -1.03 -21.03
C HIS A 38 -0.70 -0.02 -21.69
N GLN A 39 -1.22 1.17 -21.96
CA GLN A 39 -0.44 2.29 -22.48
C GLN A 39 0.17 3.07 -21.30
N GLY A 40 1.49 3.30 -21.35
CA GLY A 40 2.22 4.05 -20.33
C GLY A 40 2.62 3.26 -19.08
N HIS A 41 3.34 3.92 -18.18
CA HIS A 41 3.89 3.34 -16.95
C HIS A 41 2.86 3.43 -15.81
N ILE A 42 2.31 2.29 -15.35
CA ILE A 42 1.33 2.28 -14.26
C ILE A 42 2.05 2.13 -12.91
N PRO A 43 2.04 3.13 -12.02
CA PRO A 43 2.73 3.05 -10.74
C PRO A 43 2.11 2.01 -9.80
N LEU A 44 2.96 1.19 -9.19
CA LEU A 44 2.58 0.14 -8.26
C LEU A 44 2.38 0.68 -6.83
N SER A 45 1.46 1.65 -6.67
CA SER A 45 1.32 2.43 -5.43
C SER A 45 0.20 1.96 -4.49
N GLY A 46 -0.80 1.22 -4.99
CA GLY A 46 -2.03 0.91 -4.24
C GLY A 46 -1.78 0.10 -2.96
N GLY A 47 -1.11 -1.05 -3.07
CA GLY A 47 -0.83 -1.90 -1.91
C GLY A 47 0.02 -1.21 -0.84
N ILE A 48 0.98 -0.38 -1.26
CA ILE A 48 1.83 0.41 -0.36
C ILE A 48 1.00 1.46 0.39
N ALA A 49 0.11 2.17 -0.31
CA ALA A 49 -0.76 3.17 0.31
C ALA A 49 -1.71 2.55 1.35
N ILE A 50 -2.30 1.40 1.05
CA ILE A 50 -3.17 0.67 1.98
C ILE A 50 -2.37 0.19 3.20
N TYR A 51 -1.20 -0.42 2.99
CA TYR A 51 -0.34 -0.89 4.08
C TYR A 51 0.03 0.25 5.05
N LEU A 52 0.49 1.38 4.53
CA LEU A 52 0.83 2.56 5.33
C LEU A 52 -0.38 3.08 6.13
N SER A 53 -1.56 3.08 5.52
CA SER A 53 -2.80 3.52 6.19
C SER A 53 -3.15 2.61 7.37
N VAL A 54 -2.97 1.30 7.23
CA VAL A 54 -3.22 0.34 8.32
C VAL A 54 -2.17 0.44 9.43
N VAL A 55 -0.89 0.65 9.08
CA VAL A 55 0.17 0.91 10.08
C VAL A 55 -0.15 2.17 10.88
N LEU A 56 -0.57 3.25 10.22
CA LEU A 56 -0.94 4.50 10.91
C LEU A 56 -2.17 4.31 11.81
N PHE A 57 -3.16 3.54 11.38
CA PHE A 57 -4.29 3.19 12.25
C PHE A 57 -3.84 2.38 13.47
N SER A 58 -2.96 1.40 13.27
CA SER A 58 -2.42 0.57 14.34
C SER A 58 -1.63 1.37 15.37
N LEU A 59 -0.93 2.43 14.95
CA LEU A 59 -0.21 3.32 15.86
C LEU A 59 -1.16 4.24 16.64
N TRP A 60 -2.28 4.65 16.03
CA TRP A 60 -3.28 5.48 16.69
C TRP A 60 -4.11 4.66 17.69
N GLN A 61 -4.52 3.45 17.32
CA GLN A 61 -5.36 2.60 18.16
C GLN A 61 -4.79 1.18 18.27
N PRO A 62 -3.79 0.97 19.15
CA PRO A 62 -3.11 -0.31 19.29
C PRO A 62 -4.04 -1.44 19.74
N ASP A 63 -5.02 -1.14 20.60
CA ASP A 63 -6.00 -2.11 21.09
C ASP A 63 -7.26 -2.22 20.19
N GLY A 64 -7.24 -1.59 19.02
CA GLY A 64 -8.40 -1.55 18.11
C GLY A 64 -8.65 -2.83 17.35
N ILE A 65 -7.62 -3.66 17.13
CA ILE A 65 -7.72 -4.94 16.43
C ILE A 65 -7.01 -6.02 17.27
N PRO A 66 -7.70 -7.11 17.66
CA PRO A 66 -7.06 -8.22 18.34
C PRO A 66 -6.00 -8.86 17.44
N HIS A 67 -4.86 -9.25 18.01
CA HIS A 67 -3.73 -9.84 17.29
C HIS A 67 -3.14 -8.96 16.16
N MET A 68 -3.14 -7.63 16.35
CA MET A 68 -2.59 -6.65 15.42
C MET A 68 -1.16 -6.99 14.95
N ALA A 69 -0.29 -7.46 15.85
CA ALA A 69 1.07 -7.85 15.49
C ALA A 69 1.12 -8.99 14.47
N THR A 70 0.28 -10.02 14.64
CA THR A 70 0.17 -11.14 13.70
C THR A 70 -0.37 -10.67 12.35
N TYR A 71 -1.39 -9.81 12.35
CA TYR A 71 -1.92 -9.21 11.12
C TYR A 71 -0.83 -8.43 10.37
N LEU A 72 -0.07 -7.58 11.07
CA LEU A 72 1.02 -6.81 10.47
C LEU A 72 2.12 -7.71 9.91
N CYS A 73 2.52 -8.77 10.62
CA CYS A 73 3.47 -9.77 10.14
C CYS A 73 3.01 -10.48 8.86
N CYS A 74 1.73 -10.84 8.77
CA CYS A 74 1.17 -11.47 7.58
C CYS A 74 1.17 -10.52 6.39
N VAL A 75 0.74 -9.26 6.58
CA VAL A 75 0.68 -8.28 5.50
C VAL A 75 2.08 -7.85 5.04
N THR A 76 3.05 -7.73 5.94
CA THR A 76 4.45 -7.50 5.55
C THR A 76 5.02 -8.67 4.77
N GLY A 77 4.74 -9.90 5.20
CA GLY A 77 5.10 -11.12 4.46
C GLY A 77 4.50 -11.14 3.06
N LEU A 78 3.21 -10.83 2.91
CA LEU A 78 2.53 -10.76 1.63
C LEU A 78 3.11 -9.65 0.73
N ALA A 79 3.40 -8.48 1.29
CA ALA A 79 3.99 -7.37 0.57
C ALA A 79 5.42 -7.70 0.08
N ALA A 80 6.22 -8.36 0.92
CA ALA A 80 7.56 -8.83 0.58
C ALA A 80 7.53 -9.91 -0.52
N ALA A 81 6.66 -10.92 -0.38
CA ALA A 81 6.47 -11.96 -1.38
C ALA A 81 5.99 -11.38 -2.73
N GLY A 82 5.06 -10.43 -2.68
CA GLY A 82 4.58 -9.72 -3.87
C GLY A 82 5.67 -8.94 -4.62
N ARG A 83 6.68 -8.44 -3.90
CA ARG A 83 7.88 -7.82 -4.50
C ARG A 83 8.82 -8.87 -5.10
N ALA A 84 9.02 -10.00 -4.42
CA ALA A 84 9.92 -11.06 -4.87
C ALA A 84 9.47 -11.73 -6.19
N GLY A 85 8.17 -11.79 -6.46
CA GLY A 85 7.62 -12.38 -7.69
C GLY A 85 7.70 -11.50 -8.95
N ARG A 86 8.26 -10.29 -8.88
CA ARG A 86 8.36 -9.37 -10.02
C ARG A 86 9.82 -9.11 -10.39
N PRO A 87 10.38 -9.78 -11.43
CA PRO A 87 11.62 -9.32 -12.04
C PRO A 87 11.36 -7.94 -12.66
N PHE A 88 12.18 -6.95 -12.30
CA PHE A 88 12.11 -5.58 -12.81
C PHE A 88 12.44 -5.47 -14.30
#